data_AF-A0A939TAX9-F1
#
_entry.id   AF-A0A939TAX9-F1
#
_cell.length_a   1.000
_cell.length_b   1.000
_cell.length_c   1.000
_cell.angle_alpha   90.00
_cell.angle_beta   90.00
_cell.angle_gamma   90.00
#
_symmetry.space_group_name_H-M   'P 1'
#
loop_
_entity.id
_entity.type
_entity.pdbx_description
1 polymer ?
#
loop_
_entity_poly.entity_id
_entity_poly.type
_entity_poly.pdbx_seq_one_letter_code
_entity_poly.pdbx_strand_id
1 'polypeptide(L)'
;MSFDKATNRADFSTDALALVSQRRARLSELDKYVAVHPGLACGIIERLGLVTLNVINIRDPTRKTNIVCDFIDGEWQYVWAEDGRSLGPADDPMSVVGPIAAELGARLQPVRNRAQHL
;
A
#
# COMPACT_ATOMS: atom_id res chain seq x y z
N MET A 1 13.09 -39.84 -32.30
CA MET A 1 11.89 -38.98 -32.40
C MET A 1 11.78 -38.25 -31.07
N SER A 2 12.12 -36.95 -31.04
CA SER A 2 12.06 -36.11 -29.83
C SER A 2 10.68 -35.49 -29.75
N PHE A 3 9.98 -35.67 -28.62
CA PHE A 3 8.82 -34.85 -28.29
C PHE A 3 9.30 -33.73 -27.40
N ASP A 4 9.44 -32.54 -27.97
CA ASP A 4 9.79 -31.34 -27.23
C ASP A 4 8.64 -30.98 -26.30
N LYS A 5 8.95 -31.08 -25.01
CA LYS A 5 8.07 -30.91 -23.86
C LYS A 5 7.60 -29.46 -23.75
N ALA A 6 6.39 -29.18 -24.21
CA ALA A 6 5.68 -27.92 -23.99
C ALA A 6 5.11 -27.85 -22.55
N THR A 7 5.97 -27.71 -21.53
CA THR A 7 5.54 -27.65 -20.11
C THR A 7 6.17 -26.47 -19.36
N ASN A 8 6.09 -25.25 -19.89
CA ASN A 8 6.61 -24.07 -19.16
C ASN A 8 5.82 -22.76 -19.38
N ARG A 9 4.75 -22.72 -20.18
CA ARG A 9 4.06 -21.43 -20.47
C ARG A 9 2.75 -21.21 -19.70
N ALA A 10 2.07 -22.28 -19.29
CA ALA A 10 0.78 -22.18 -18.57
C ALA A 10 0.95 -21.92 -17.06
N ASP A 11 1.96 -22.54 -16.44
CA ASP A 11 2.17 -22.47 -14.98
C ASP A 11 2.60 -21.07 -14.51
N PHE A 12 3.56 -20.44 -15.21
CA PHE A 12 4.00 -19.07 -14.91
C PHE A 12 2.87 -18.04 -15.02
N SER A 13 1.91 -18.25 -15.93
CA SER A 13 0.79 -17.33 -16.09
C SER A 13 -0.18 -17.42 -14.91
N THR A 14 -0.36 -18.61 -14.34
CA THR A 14 -1.28 -18.83 -13.21
C THR A 14 -0.67 -18.29 -11.92
N ASP A 15 0.61 -18.55 -11.67
CA ASP A 15 1.32 -18.05 -10.48
C ASP A 15 1.45 -16.53 -10.49
N ALA A 16 1.76 -15.94 -11.65
CA ALA A 16 1.80 -14.49 -11.80
C ALA A 16 0.44 -13.83 -11.54
N LEU A 17 -0.65 -14.43 -12.03
CA LEU A 17 -2.01 -13.95 -11.76
C LEU A 17 -2.40 -14.11 -10.28
N ALA A 18 -2.00 -15.23 -9.65
CA ALA A 18 -2.19 -15.45 -8.22
C ALA A 18 -1.45 -14.39 -7.39
N LEU A 19 -0.22 -14.03 -7.78
CA LEU A 19 0.55 -12.99 -7.11
C LEU A 19 -0.09 -11.60 -7.27
N VAL A 20 -0.56 -11.25 -8.47
CA VAL A 20 -1.26 -9.97 -8.73
C VAL A 20 -2.56 -9.87 -7.93
N SER A 21 -3.36 -10.93 -7.89
CA SER A 21 -4.61 -10.96 -7.11
C SER A 21 -4.35 -10.84 -5.61
N GLN A 22 -3.30 -11.51 -5.10
CA GLN A 22 -2.86 -11.39 -3.71
C GLN A 22 -2.39 -9.98 -3.35
N ARG A 23 -1.60 -9.33 -4.23
CA ARG A 23 -1.18 -7.93 -4.05
C ARG A 23 -2.40 -7.02 -3.95
N ARG A 24 -3.34 -7.15 -4.88
CA ARG A 24 -4.55 -6.33 -4.90
C ARG A 24 -5.41 -6.54 -3.64
N ALA A 25 -5.56 -7.79 -3.18
CA ALA A 25 -6.32 -8.10 -1.98
C ALA A 25 -5.72 -7.40 -0.74
N ARG A 26 -4.40 -7.47 -0.56
CA ARG A 26 -3.69 -6.82 0.55
C ARG A 26 -3.74 -5.30 0.47
N LEU A 27 -3.62 -4.72 -0.72
CA LEU A 27 -3.79 -3.27 -0.90
C LEU A 27 -5.23 -2.82 -0.62
N SER A 28 -6.21 -3.67 -0.94
CA SER A 28 -7.63 -3.42 -0.62
C SER A 28 -7.93 -3.51 0.87
N GLU A 29 -7.13 -4.28 1.60
CA GLU A 29 -7.21 -4.31 3.06
C GLU A 29 -6.65 -3.02 3.67
N LEU A 30 -5.45 -2.61 3.25
CA LEU A 30 -4.85 -1.34 3.68
C LEU A 30 -5.72 -0.12 3.34
N ASP A 31 -6.34 -0.10 2.15
CA ASP A 31 -7.26 0.94 1.71
C ASP A 31 -8.35 1.23 2.76
N LYS A 32 -8.93 0.20 3.37
CA LYS A 32 -9.96 0.34 4.40
C LYS A 32 -9.46 1.10 5.63
N TYR A 33 -8.23 0.84 6.06
CA TYR A 33 -7.65 1.49 7.24
C TYR A 33 -7.21 2.92 6.96
N VAL A 34 -6.65 3.16 5.77
CA VAL A 34 -6.28 4.51 5.34
C VAL A 34 -7.53 5.38 5.14
N ALA A 35 -8.61 4.84 4.58
CA ALA A 35 -9.86 5.56 4.35
C ALA A 35 -10.56 6.04 5.63
N VAL A 36 -10.31 5.39 6.78
CA VAL A 36 -10.85 5.81 8.09
C VAL A 36 -10.04 6.97 8.69
N HIS A 37 -8.80 7.19 8.23
CA HIS A 37 -7.96 8.25 8.76
C HIS A 37 -8.42 9.63 8.24
N PRO A 38 -8.85 10.57 9.10
CA PRO A 38 -9.56 11.80 8.69
C PRO A 38 -8.70 12.82 7.92
N GLY A 39 -7.37 12.64 7.90
CA GLY A 39 -6.43 13.46 7.13
C GLY A 39 -6.05 12.89 5.77
N LEU A 40 -6.49 11.67 5.43
CA LEU A 40 -6.03 10.93 4.26
C LEU A 40 -7.21 10.52 3.37
N ALA A 41 -6.96 10.52 2.06
CA ALA A 41 -7.81 9.85 1.10
C ALA A 41 -6.95 8.89 0.28
N CYS A 42 -7.53 7.80 -0.18
CA CYS A 42 -6.80 6.76 -0.89
C CYS A 42 -7.64 6.11 -1.98
N GLY A 43 -6.95 5.40 -2.87
CA GLY A 43 -7.57 4.56 -3.88
C GLY A 43 -6.55 3.69 -4.59
N ILE A 44 -6.98 2.48 -4.95
CA ILE A 44 -6.16 1.56 -5.72
C ILE A 44 -6.12 2.00 -7.18
N ILE A 45 -4.91 2.18 -7.70
CA ILE A 45 -4.65 2.51 -9.10
C ILE A 45 -3.70 1.48 -9.71
N GLU A 46 -3.80 1.31 -11.02
CA GLU A 46 -2.79 0.58 -11.79
C GLU A 46 -1.95 1.58 -12.58
N ARG A 47 -0.63 1.52 -12.42
CA ARG A 47 0.31 2.39 -13.11
C ARG A 47 1.46 1.57 -13.64
N LEU A 48 1.69 1.63 -14.96
CA LEU A 48 2.76 0.87 -15.63
C LEU A 48 2.69 -0.65 -15.35
N GLY A 49 1.47 -1.21 -15.24
CA GLY A 49 1.25 -2.63 -14.94
C GLY A 49 1.45 -3.01 -13.47
N LEU A 50 1.72 -2.04 -12.58
CA LEU A 50 1.84 -2.25 -11.14
C LEU A 50 0.60 -1.72 -10.42
N VAL A 51 -0.04 -2.59 -9.64
CA VAL A 51 -1.16 -2.20 -8.76
C VAL A 51 -0.58 -1.56 -7.51
N THR A 52 -0.99 -0.33 -7.23
CA THR A 52 -0.52 0.47 -6.10
C THR A 52 -1.71 1.08 -5.36
N LEU A 53 -1.58 1.33 -4.06
CA LEU A 53 -2.48 2.20 -3.32
C LEU A 53 -1.94 3.63 -3.37
N ASN A 54 -2.62 4.52 -4.09
CA ASN A 54 -2.30 5.93 -4.07
C ASN A 54 -2.96 6.58 -2.85
N VAL A 55 -2.18 7.26 -2.03
CA VAL A 55 -2.64 7.95 -0.82
C VAL A 55 -2.30 9.43 -0.93
N ILE A 56 -3.25 10.30 -0.59
CA ILE A 56 -3.09 11.75 -0.59
C ILE A 56 -3.44 12.34 0.76
N ASN A 57 -2.83 13.47 1.10
CA ASN A 57 -3.32 14.33 2.17
C ASN A 57 -4.54 15.12 1.66
N ILE A 58 -5.68 15.02 2.36
CA ILE A 58 -6.92 15.71 1.95
C ILE A 58 -6.76 17.24 1.96
N ARG A 59 -5.93 17.78 2.87
CA ARG A 59 -5.70 19.22 3.02
C ARG A 59 -4.67 19.78 2.04
N ASP A 60 -3.80 18.92 1.52
CA ASP A 60 -2.76 19.27 0.56
C ASP A 60 -2.54 18.11 -0.43
N PRO A 61 -3.33 18.00 -1.50
CA PRO A 61 -3.24 16.91 -2.46
C PRO A 61 -1.90 16.83 -3.23
N THR A 62 -1.06 17.87 -3.13
CA THR A 62 0.30 17.81 -3.68
C THR A 62 1.19 16.86 -2.88
N ARG A 63 0.86 16.63 -1.61
CA ARG A 63 1.45 15.59 -0.76
C ARG A 63 0.72 14.28 -1.00
N LYS A 64 1.35 13.43 -1.80
CA LYS A 64 0.86 12.12 -2.18
C LYS A 64 1.99 11.11 -2.21
N THR A 65 1.64 9.85 -2.06
CA THR A 65 2.56 8.73 -2.14
C THR A 65 1.84 7.51 -2.70
N ASN A 66 2.61 6.55 -3.20
CA ASN A 66 2.09 5.27 -3.65
C ASN A 66 2.68 4.16 -2.77
N ILE A 67 1.83 3.23 -2.38
CA ILE A 67 2.19 2.05 -1.59
C ILE A 67 2.02 0.82 -2.46
N VAL A 68 2.98 -0.09 -2.40
CA VAL A 68 2.85 -1.42 -3.01
C VAL A 68 2.94 -2.49 -1.93
N CYS A 69 2.54 -3.70 -2.30
CA CYS A 69 2.68 -4.86 -1.45
C CYS A 69 3.57 -5.87 -2.18
N ASP A 70 4.69 -6.22 -1.58
CA ASP A 70 5.68 -7.12 -2.16
C ASP A 70 6.03 -8.26 -1.21
N PHE A 71 6.47 -9.37 -1.80
CA PHE A 71 6.90 -10.54 -1.06
C PHE A 71 8.42 -10.47 -0.89
N ILE A 72 8.88 -10.14 0.32
CA ILE A 72 10.27 -9.87 0.67
C ILE A 72 10.63 -10.80 1.83
N ASP A 73 11.73 -11.52 1.71
CA ASP A 73 12.26 -12.43 2.75
C ASP A 73 11.24 -13.45 3.29
N GLY A 74 10.31 -13.91 2.45
CA GLY A 74 9.30 -14.90 2.81
C GLY A 74 8.02 -14.31 3.40
N GLU A 75 7.91 -12.99 3.49
CA GLU A 75 6.76 -12.31 4.07
C GLU A 75 6.19 -11.26 3.10
N TRP A 76 4.90 -11.02 3.21
CA TRP A 76 4.27 -9.91 2.50
C TRP A 76 4.47 -8.63 3.30
N GLN A 77 5.01 -7.60 2.64
CA GLN A 77 5.25 -6.30 3.25
C GLN A 77 4.60 -5.19 2.43
N TYR A 78 4.11 -4.17 3.12
CA TYR A 78 3.84 -2.89 2.50
C TYR A 78 5.15 -2.13 2.36
N VAL A 79 5.38 -1.54 1.20
CA VAL A 79 6.59 -0.76 0.92
C VAL A 79 6.23 0.51 0.15
N TRP A 80 7.07 1.52 0.28
CA TRP A 80 6.96 2.73 -0.53
C TRP A 80 7.27 2.40 -1.98
N ALA A 81 6.39 2.77 -2.91
CA ALA A 81 6.60 2.48 -4.32
C ALA A 81 7.78 3.25 -4.94
N GLU A 82 8.20 4.36 -4.32
CA GLU A 82 9.27 5.22 -4.84
C GLU A 82 10.67 4.67 -4.59
N ASP A 83 10.91 4.12 -3.40
CA ASP A 83 12.24 3.71 -2.96
C ASP A 83 12.30 2.27 -2.41
N GLY A 84 11.17 1.57 -2.33
CA GLY A 84 11.08 0.19 -1.87
C GLY A 84 11.32 0.01 -0.37
N ARG A 85 11.47 1.09 0.41
CA ARG A 85 11.66 0.97 1.87
C ARG A 85 10.41 0.36 2.51
N SER A 86 10.63 -0.53 3.48
CA SER A 86 9.56 -1.21 4.19
C SER A 86 8.78 -0.24 5.08
N LEU A 87 7.46 -0.33 5.02
CA LEU A 87 6.52 0.33 5.92
C LEU A 87 6.16 -0.57 7.10
N GLY A 88 6.04 -1.87 6.84
CA GLY A 88 5.59 -2.87 7.81
C GLY A 88 4.98 -4.09 7.13
N PRO A 89 4.65 -5.12 7.92
CA PRO A 89 4.13 -6.38 7.42
C PRO A 89 2.67 -6.23 6.95
N ALA A 90 2.29 -7.02 5.96
CA ALA A 90 0.96 -6.92 5.34
C ALA A 90 -0.17 -7.59 6.15
N ASP A 91 0.17 -8.31 7.21
CA ASP A 91 -0.77 -8.88 8.17
C ASP A 91 -1.14 -7.89 9.30
N ASP A 92 -0.44 -6.76 9.41
CA ASP A 92 -0.78 -5.62 10.28
C ASP A 92 -0.94 -4.31 9.48
N PRO A 93 -2.00 -4.19 8.66
CA PRO A 93 -2.28 -3.00 7.88
C PRO A 93 -2.61 -1.76 8.72
N MET A 94 -3.00 -1.92 9.99
CA MET A 94 -3.30 -0.78 10.86
C MET A 94 -2.00 -0.08 11.29
N SER A 95 -0.95 -0.83 11.60
CA SER A 95 0.33 -0.28 12.05
C SER A 95 0.96 0.70 11.04
N VAL A 96 0.75 0.48 9.74
CA VAL A 96 1.38 1.28 8.67
C VAL A 96 0.66 2.61 8.38
N VAL A 97 -0.58 2.82 8.88
CA VAL A 97 -1.34 4.06 8.66
C VAL A 97 -0.64 5.27 9.29
N GLY A 98 -0.07 5.09 10.49
CA GLY A 98 0.66 6.15 11.19
C GLY A 98 1.87 6.66 10.41
N PRO A 99 2.79 5.79 9.96
CA PRO A 99 3.89 6.12 9.05
C PRO A 99 3.42 6.84 7.77
N ILE A 100 2.35 6.38 7.12
CA ILE A 100 1.77 7.02 5.93
C ILE A 100 1.31 8.45 6.25
N ALA A 101 0.54 8.63 7.33
CA ALA A 101 0.08 9.94 7.75
C ALA A 101 1.24 10.88 8.13
N ALA A 102 2.30 10.35 8.73
CA ALA A 102 3.48 11.12 9.10
C ALA A 102 4.25 11.62 7.87
N GLU A 103 4.45 10.76 6.87
CA GLU A 103 5.11 11.10 5.60
C GLU A 103 4.33 12.20 4.85
N LEU A 104 3.00 12.06 4.78
CA LEU A 104 2.14 13.01 4.09
C LEU A 104 1.83 14.27 4.92
N GLY A 105 2.38 14.41 6.12
CA GLY A 105 2.12 15.55 7.02
C GLY A 105 0.66 15.64 7.48
N ALA A 106 -0.09 14.54 7.41
CA ALA A 106 -1.49 14.44 7.78
C ALA A 106 -1.70 14.07 9.26
N ARG A 107 -0.69 14.30 10.12
CA ARG A 107 -0.77 13.94 11.54
C ARG A 107 -2.00 14.58 12.18
N LEU A 108 -2.77 13.77 12.90
CA LEU A 108 -3.75 14.29 13.84
C LEU A 108 -3.01 15.17 14.83
N GLN A 109 -3.22 16.49 14.76
CA GLN A 109 -2.77 17.35 15.84
C GLN A 109 -3.53 16.92 17.09
N PRO A 110 -2.87 16.63 18.22
CA PRO A 110 -3.59 16.50 19.48
C PRO A 110 -4.37 17.81 19.69
N VAL A 111 -5.64 17.70 20.07
CA VAL A 111 -6.49 18.85 20.38
C VAL A 111 -5.78 19.67 21.44
N ARG A 112 -5.16 20.77 21.01
CA ARG A 112 -4.46 21.67 21.90
C ARG A 112 -5.55 22.47 22.62
N ASN A 113 -5.93 22.02 23.81
CA ASN A 113 -6.87 22.74 24.68
C ASN A 113 -6.37 24.17 24.86
N ARG A 114 -6.97 25.12 24.12
CA ARG A 114 -6.91 26.55 24.41
C ARG A 114 -7.86 26.81 25.58
N ALA A 115 -7.42 26.47 26.77
CA ALA A 115 -8.14 26.77 28.00
C ALA A 115 -7.21 27.42 29.01
N GLN A 116 -6.57 28.54 28.66
CA GLN A 116 -5.96 29.48 29.62
C GLN A 116 -5.95 30.89 29.02
N HIS A 117 -7.05 31.61 29.19
CA HIS A 117 -7.08 33.07 29.43
C HIS A 117 -8.51 33.47 29.77
N LEU A 118 -8.85 33.30 31.04
CA LEU A 118 -9.78 34.15 31.77
C LEU A 118 -9.06 34.61 33.04
#